data_AF-A0A2I0D9C9-F1
#
_entry.id   AF-A0A2I0D9C9-F1
#
_cell.length_a   1.000
_cell.length_b   1.000
_cell.length_c   1.000
_cell.angle_alpha   90.00
_cell.angle_beta   90.00
_cell.angle_gamma   90.00
#
_symmetry.space_group_name_H-M   'P 1'
#
loop_
_entity.id
_entity.type
_entity.pdbx_description
1 polymer ?
#
loop_
_entity_poly.entity_id
_entity_poly.type
_entity_poly.pdbx_seq_one_letter_code
_entity_poly.pdbx_strand_id
1 'polypeptide(L)'
;MKVYNRNFYDYIILFSLLAILGSELLISEIQYVIALLGIFSLGILHGSNDLFVIENLNSNSQKPNFYKSLFTYLGVVLSFVAVFYFIPIFALAAFVIISSYHFGEQHFHHKLQNTQSFWSSLFFLIYGLLVLFLILSLNSKEVILIVQDMTGLLIASQFLNIVLFISALGSISLFVVLSKTNPRLKSSLFPNVIYLILFMALFAVSNVVWGFASYFVLWHSIPSLKDQVNSLYGTFNFKNFLRYFKKAFPYWLASIIGMLIVVWLFKDSKNFLSLLFAFIAAITFPHVFIMRKLFDKD
;
A
#
# COMPACT_ATOMS: atom_id res chain seq x y z
N MET A 1 25.89 -14.15 -6.17
CA MET A 1 25.67 -12.92 -6.96
C MET A 1 24.48 -13.17 -7.89
N LYS A 2 23.24 -12.96 -7.40
CA LYS A 2 22.03 -13.00 -8.23
C LYS A 2 21.81 -11.58 -8.75
N VAL A 3 21.90 -11.40 -10.06
CA VAL A 3 21.44 -10.19 -10.75
C VAL A 3 19.97 -10.01 -10.39
N TYR A 4 19.68 -9.15 -9.41
CA TYR A 4 18.32 -8.81 -9.08
C TYR A 4 17.71 -8.17 -10.34
N ASN A 5 16.63 -8.77 -10.86
CA ASN A 5 15.85 -8.37 -12.04
C ASN A 5 15.87 -6.85 -12.34
N ARG A 6 16.87 -6.34 -13.08
CA ARG A 6 16.85 -4.97 -13.62
C ARG A 6 15.54 -4.73 -14.38
N ASN A 7 15.21 -5.69 -15.25
CA ASN A 7 14.01 -5.66 -16.09
C ASN A 7 12.70 -5.42 -15.31
N PHE A 8 12.55 -5.90 -14.05
CA PHE A 8 11.28 -5.78 -13.33
C PHE A 8 10.97 -4.33 -12.93
N TYR A 9 11.93 -3.65 -12.31
CA TYR A 9 11.75 -2.25 -11.94
C TYR A 9 11.80 -1.33 -13.15
N ASP A 10 12.52 -1.70 -14.21
CA ASP A 10 12.50 -0.97 -15.48
C ASP A 10 11.07 -0.94 -16.07
N TYR A 11 10.31 -2.04 -16.01
CA TYR A 11 8.90 -2.05 -16.41
C TYR A 11 8.02 -1.18 -15.50
N ILE A 12 8.21 -1.24 -14.18
CA ILE A 12 7.46 -0.38 -13.24
C ILE A 12 7.70 1.10 -13.56
N ILE A 13 8.94 1.49 -13.84
CA ILE A 13 9.30 2.85 -14.24
C ILE A 13 8.63 3.21 -15.57
N LEU A 14 8.70 2.34 -16.58
CA LEU A 14 8.03 2.55 -17.86
C LEU A 14 6.52 2.78 -17.69
N PHE A 15 5.84 1.92 -16.93
CA PHE A 15 4.41 2.08 -16.68
C PHE A 15 4.08 3.33 -15.86
N SER A 16 4.98 3.76 -14.98
CA SER A 16 4.82 5.03 -14.25
C SER A 16 4.97 6.24 -15.18
N LEU A 17 5.91 6.20 -16.13
CA LEU A 17 6.03 7.23 -17.17
C LEU A 17 4.80 7.26 -18.08
N LEU A 18 4.26 6.09 -18.45
CA LEU A 18 2.98 6.01 -19.16
C LEU A 18 1.82 6.54 -18.33
N ALA A 19 1.81 6.33 -17.02
CA ALA A 19 0.80 6.89 -16.12
C ALA A 19 0.88 8.42 -16.05
N ILE A 20 2.09 8.99 -16.03
CA ILE A 20 2.31 10.44 -16.14
C ILE A 20 1.73 10.97 -17.46
N LEU A 21 2.08 10.35 -18.58
CA LEU A 21 1.53 10.74 -19.89
C LEU A 21 0.00 10.57 -19.94
N GLY A 22 -0.52 9.49 -19.36
CA GLY A 22 -1.95 9.22 -19.29
C GLY A 22 -2.72 10.28 -18.50
N SER A 23 -2.09 10.90 -17.50
CA SER A 23 -2.69 11.99 -16.71
C SER A 23 -3.05 13.21 -17.56
N GLU A 24 -2.25 13.50 -18.58
CA GLU A 24 -2.44 14.64 -19.49
C GLU A 24 -3.24 14.27 -20.75
N LEU A 25 -3.09 13.03 -21.23
CA LEU A 25 -3.66 12.60 -22.51
C LEU A 25 -5.06 11.99 -22.39
N LEU A 26 -5.40 11.40 -21.24
CA LEU A 26 -6.70 10.73 -21.05
C LEU A 26 -7.69 11.68 -20.37
N ILE A 27 -8.95 11.60 -20.80
CA ILE A 27 -10.04 12.27 -20.07
C ILE A 27 -10.24 11.63 -18.69
N SER A 28 -10.76 12.44 -17.76
CA SER A 28 -10.92 12.08 -16.35
C SER A 28 -11.64 10.73 -16.16
N GLU A 29 -12.74 10.49 -16.86
CA GLU A 29 -13.55 9.28 -16.75
C GLU A 29 -12.74 8.01 -17.06
N ILE A 30 -11.87 8.07 -18.08
CA ILE A 30 -11.00 6.95 -18.44
C ILE A 30 -9.93 6.74 -17.36
N GLN A 31 -9.36 7.83 -16.81
CA GLN A 31 -8.41 7.74 -15.71
C GLN A 31 -9.04 7.05 -14.50
N TYR A 32 -10.24 7.45 -14.10
CA TYR A 32 -10.98 6.83 -13.00
C TYR A 32 -11.25 5.35 -13.24
N VAL A 33 -11.71 4.98 -14.44
CA VAL A 33 -11.98 3.56 -14.78
C VAL A 33 -10.71 2.72 -14.67
N ILE A 34 -9.61 3.16 -15.28
CA ILE A 34 -8.33 2.43 -15.22
C ILE A 34 -7.80 2.36 -13.78
N ALA A 35 -7.85 3.46 -13.03
CA ALA A 35 -7.41 3.52 -11.65
C ALA A 35 -8.21 2.55 -10.75
N LEU A 36 -9.54 2.56 -10.86
CA LEU A 36 -10.43 1.65 -10.13
C LEU A 36 -10.22 0.20 -10.55
N LEU A 37 -10.04 -0.08 -11.84
CA LEU A 37 -9.70 -1.43 -12.31
C LEU A 37 -8.37 -1.90 -11.71
N GLY A 38 -7.36 -1.03 -11.64
CA GLY A 38 -6.07 -1.35 -11.01
C GLY A 38 -6.21 -1.65 -9.51
N ILE A 39 -6.91 -0.78 -8.78
CA ILE A 39 -7.20 -0.97 -7.35
C ILE A 39 -7.99 -2.24 -7.11
N PHE A 40 -9.12 -2.42 -7.78
CA PHE A 40 -9.98 -3.58 -7.56
C PHE A 40 -9.39 -4.88 -8.08
N SER A 41 -8.49 -4.86 -9.06
CA SER A 41 -7.76 -6.06 -9.49
C SER A 41 -6.53 -6.29 -8.61
N LEU A 42 -5.36 -5.82 -9.04
CA LEU A 42 -4.06 -6.06 -8.40
C LEU A 42 -3.99 -5.49 -6.98
N GLY A 43 -4.62 -4.33 -6.76
CA GLY A 43 -4.66 -3.65 -5.46
C GLY A 43 -5.35 -4.48 -4.37
N ILE A 44 -6.55 -5.01 -4.59
CA ILE A 44 -7.20 -5.85 -3.57
C ILE A 44 -6.66 -7.28 -3.60
N LEU A 45 -6.32 -7.79 -4.79
CA LEU A 45 -5.84 -9.17 -4.95
C LEU A 45 -4.61 -9.47 -4.09
N HIS A 46 -3.65 -8.55 -3.99
CA HIS A 46 -2.42 -8.81 -3.22
C HIS A 46 -2.64 -8.95 -1.71
N GLY A 47 -3.69 -8.35 -1.16
CA GLY A 47 -4.13 -8.58 0.23
C GLY A 47 -5.13 -9.73 0.37
N SER A 48 -5.65 -10.27 -0.73
CA SER A 48 -6.69 -11.30 -0.67
C SER A 48 -6.16 -12.68 -0.28
N ASN A 49 -4.87 -12.97 -0.47
CA ASN A 49 -4.30 -14.29 -0.15
C ASN A 49 -3.69 -14.37 1.26
N ASP A 50 -3.86 -13.33 2.05
CA ASP A 50 -3.41 -13.16 3.43
C ASP A 50 -3.64 -14.38 4.32
N LEU A 51 -4.86 -14.94 4.27
CA LEU A 51 -5.23 -16.11 5.04
C LEU A 51 -4.42 -17.36 4.66
N PHE A 52 -4.19 -17.55 3.35
CA PHE A 52 -3.37 -18.65 2.84
C PHE A 52 -1.89 -18.47 3.18
N VAL A 53 -1.40 -17.22 3.20
CA VAL A 53 -0.04 -16.90 3.63
C VAL A 53 0.13 -17.28 5.11
N ILE A 54 -0.76 -16.87 6.02
CA ILE A 54 -0.70 -17.26 7.43
C ILE A 54 -0.68 -18.79 7.60
N GLU A 55 -1.53 -19.50 6.87
CA GLU A 55 -1.67 -20.95 6.99
C GLU A 55 -0.39 -21.70 6.60
N ASN A 56 0.36 -21.20 5.61
CA ASN A 56 1.64 -21.80 5.20
C ASN A 56 2.84 -21.28 6.00
N LEU A 57 2.71 -20.12 6.66
CA LEU A 57 3.76 -19.58 7.54
C LEU A 57 3.76 -20.26 8.92
N ASN A 58 2.66 -20.82 9.41
CA ASN A 58 2.70 -21.54 10.69
C ASN A 58 3.29 -22.94 10.53
N SER A 59 4.48 -23.18 11.11
CA SER A 59 5.19 -24.47 11.09
C SER A 59 4.62 -25.53 12.05
N ASN A 60 3.56 -25.20 12.81
CA ASN A 60 2.92 -26.16 13.71
C ASN A 60 2.00 -27.09 12.91
N SER A 61 2.13 -28.39 13.18
CA SER A 61 1.46 -29.52 12.52
C SER A 61 -0.07 -29.54 12.61
N GLN A 62 -0.69 -28.56 13.27
CA GLN A 62 -2.14 -28.37 13.26
C GLN A 62 -2.49 -27.31 12.21
N LYS A 63 -3.01 -27.77 11.07
CA LYS A 63 -3.57 -26.89 10.04
C LYS A 63 -4.57 -25.93 10.70
N PRO A 64 -4.40 -24.60 10.58
CA PRO A 64 -5.40 -23.67 11.08
C PRO A 64 -6.75 -24.00 10.45
N ASN A 65 -7.82 -23.99 11.26
CA ASN A 65 -9.16 -24.17 10.73
C ASN A 65 -9.48 -22.95 9.85
N PHE A 66 -9.63 -23.17 8.54
CA PHE A 66 -9.99 -22.15 7.55
C PHE A 66 -11.11 -21.23 8.05
N TYR A 67 -12.17 -21.79 8.65
CA TYR A 67 -13.30 -21.00 9.16
C TYR A 67 -12.88 -20.09 10.32
N LYS A 68 -12.00 -20.56 11.21
CA LYS A 68 -11.47 -19.74 12.30
C LYS A 68 -10.63 -18.59 11.75
N SER A 69 -9.76 -18.86 10.77
CA SER A 69 -8.95 -17.83 10.11
C SER A 69 -9.84 -16.79 9.40
N LEU A 70 -10.85 -17.25 8.66
CA LEU A 70 -11.82 -16.40 7.97
C LEU A 70 -12.62 -15.51 8.92
N PHE A 71 -13.23 -16.08 9.97
CA PHE A 71 -13.99 -15.30 10.95
C PHE A 71 -13.10 -14.32 11.73
N THR A 72 -11.84 -14.68 12.00
CA THR A 72 -10.87 -13.75 12.60
C THR A 72 -10.61 -12.57 11.67
N TYR A 73 -10.33 -12.83 10.39
CA TYR A 73 -10.07 -11.79 9.39
C TYR A 73 -11.28 -10.86 9.21
N LEU A 74 -12.48 -11.43 9.01
CA LEU A 74 -13.72 -10.65 8.91
C LEU A 74 -14.00 -9.88 10.18
N GLY A 75 -13.77 -10.47 11.35
CA GLY A 75 -13.91 -9.79 12.64
C GLY A 75 -12.99 -8.58 12.76
N VAL A 76 -11.73 -8.68 12.32
CA VAL A 76 -10.79 -7.55 12.29
C VAL A 76 -11.29 -6.45 11.34
N VAL A 77 -11.69 -6.80 10.12
CA VAL A 77 -12.21 -5.84 9.13
C VAL A 77 -13.46 -5.13 9.66
N LEU A 78 -14.44 -5.88 10.17
CA LEU A 78 -15.67 -5.31 10.75
C LEU A 78 -15.39 -4.45 11.99
N SER A 79 -14.43 -4.83 12.82
CA SER A 79 -14.01 -3.99 13.95
C SER A 79 -13.46 -2.65 13.46
N PHE A 80 -12.66 -2.65 12.39
CA PHE A 80 -12.17 -1.40 11.80
C PHE A 80 -13.28 -0.57 11.16
N VAL A 81 -14.25 -1.19 10.49
CA VAL A 81 -15.44 -0.49 10.00
C VAL A 81 -16.20 0.18 11.15
N ALA A 82 -16.38 -0.51 12.28
CA ALA A 82 -17.01 0.08 13.46
C ALA A 82 -16.19 1.26 14.04
N VAL A 83 -14.86 1.13 14.13
CA VAL A 83 -13.98 2.23 14.59
C VAL A 83 -14.06 3.43 13.63
N PHE A 84 -14.08 3.19 12.31
CA PHE A 84 -14.31 4.26 11.31
C PHE A 84 -15.66 4.95 11.50
N TYR A 85 -16.70 4.20 11.86
CA TYR A 85 -18.03 4.77 12.09
C TYR A 85 -18.10 5.64 13.36
N PHE A 86 -17.54 5.18 14.48
CA PHE A 86 -17.66 5.88 15.76
C PHE A 86 -16.59 6.96 15.98
N ILE A 87 -15.35 6.73 15.55
CA ILE A 87 -14.20 7.60 15.81
C ILE A 87 -13.27 7.73 14.57
N PRO A 88 -13.79 8.25 13.43
CA PRO A 88 -13.13 8.19 12.12
C PRO A 88 -11.74 8.82 12.06
N ILE A 89 -11.48 9.89 12.83
CA ILE A 89 -10.17 10.55 12.82
C ILE A 89 -9.06 9.67 13.39
N PHE A 90 -9.35 8.88 14.43
CA PHE A 90 -8.39 7.95 15.01
C PHE A 90 -8.16 6.76 14.08
N ALA A 91 -9.23 6.27 13.43
CA ALA A 91 -9.14 5.22 12.41
C ALA A 91 -8.23 5.66 11.24
N LEU A 92 -8.44 6.88 10.74
CA LEU A 92 -7.66 7.46 9.65
C LEU A 92 -6.20 7.67 10.05
N ALA A 93 -5.93 8.20 11.25
CA ALA A 93 -4.57 8.39 11.74
C ALA A 93 -3.83 7.05 11.89
N ALA A 94 -4.49 6.03 12.44
CA ALA A 94 -3.92 4.68 12.54
C ALA A 94 -3.63 4.10 11.14
N PHE A 95 -4.55 4.25 10.20
CA PHE A 95 -4.36 3.83 8.81
C PHE A 95 -3.14 4.51 8.16
N VAL A 96 -3.00 5.83 8.32
CA VAL A 96 -1.87 6.60 7.77
C VAL A 96 -0.55 6.08 8.35
N ILE A 97 -0.46 5.88 9.67
CA ILE A 97 0.76 5.40 10.33
C ILE A 97 1.12 3.98 9.86
N ILE A 98 0.15 3.07 9.87
CA ILE A 98 0.36 1.65 9.53
C ILE A 98 0.70 1.48 8.06
N SER A 99 -0.01 2.16 7.17
CA SER A 99 0.26 2.13 5.72
C SER A 99 1.62 2.74 5.40
N SER A 100 1.98 3.84 6.08
CA SER A 100 3.31 4.44 5.92
C SER A 100 4.41 3.46 6.31
N TYR A 101 4.34 2.87 7.50
CA TYR A 101 5.30 1.83 7.89
C TYR A 101 5.37 0.70 6.85
N HIS A 102 4.22 0.18 6.43
CA HIS A 102 4.17 -0.95 5.50
C HIS A 102 4.76 -0.62 4.12
N PHE A 103 4.45 0.55 3.56
CA PHE A 103 5.04 1.00 2.29
C PHE A 103 6.56 1.16 2.40
N GLY A 104 7.06 1.72 3.50
CA GLY A 104 8.50 1.85 3.72
C GLY A 104 9.20 0.51 3.91
N GLU A 105 8.59 -0.41 4.65
CA GLU A 105 9.10 -1.77 4.86
C GLU A 105 9.17 -2.50 3.52
N GLN A 106 8.07 -2.56 2.76
CA GLN A 106 8.03 -3.18 1.43
C GLN A 106 9.14 -2.62 0.51
N HIS A 107 9.42 -1.32 0.57
CA HIS A 107 10.40 -0.66 -0.30
C HIS A 107 11.87 -0.91 0.10
N PHE A 108 12.14 -1.11 1.39
CA PHE A 108 13.51 -1.17 1.93
C PHE A 108 13.88 -2.46 2.65
N HIS A 109 12.95 -3.40 2.83
CA HIS A 109 13.16 -4.64 3.58
C HIS A 109 14.45 -5.37 3.14
N HIS A 110 14.63 -5.63 1.84
CA HIS A 110 15.81 -6.33 1.32
C HIS A 110 17.10 -5.47 1.23
N LYS A 111 17.03 -4.17 1.58
CA LYS A 111 18.15 -3.21 1.52
C LYS A 111 18.81 -3.00 2.90
N LEU A 112 18.15 -3.40 3.98
CA LEU A 112 18.67 -3.34 5.35
C LEU A 112 19.10 -4.73 5.83
N GLN A 113 20.12 -4.78 6.68
CA GLN A 113 20.62 -6.02 7.29
C GLN A 113 19.80 -6.43 8.51
N ASN A 114 19.43 -5.48 9.37
CA ASN A 114 18.61 -5.71 10.56
C ASN A 114 17.30 -4.93 10.44
N THR A 115 16.31 -5.54 9.79
CA THR A 115 14.98 -4.97 9.54
C THR A 115 14.16 -4.80 10.82
N GLN A 116 14.41 -5.64 11.83
CA GLN A 116 13.71 -5.63 13.13
C GLN A 116 14.22 -4.56 14.10
N SER A 117 15.32 -3.88 13.78
CA SER A 117 15.83 -2.81 14.64
C SER A 117 14.86 -1.61 14.70
N PHE A 118 14.82 -0.94 15.85
CA PHE A 118 14.04 0.28 16.03
C PHE A 118 14.33 1.33 14.95
N TRP A 119 15.61 1.53 14.60
CA TRP A 119 16.02 2.51 13.59
C TRP A 119 15.57 2.16 12.17
N SER A 120 15.56 0.87 11.82
CA SER A 120 15.00 0.39 10.55
C SER A 120 13.50 0.59 10.50
N SER A 121 12.78 0.24 11.57
CA SER A 121 11.34 0.43 11.68
C SER A 121 10.95 1.91 11.62
N LEU A 122 11.71 2.78 12.28
CA LEU A 122 11.52 4.22 12.23
C LEU A 122 11.79 4.76 10.81
N PHE A 123 12.83 4.27 10.14
CA PHE A 123 13.11 4.64 8.75
C PHE A 123 12.00 4.22 7.79
N PHE A 124 11.45 3.01 7.95
CA PHE A 124 10.29 2.55 7.17
C PHE A 124 9.08 3.48 7.36
N LEU A 125 8.73 3.77 8.62
CA LEU A 125 7.63 4.69 8.92
C LEU A 125 7.84 6.07 8.30
N ILE A 126 9.01 6.67 8.53
CA ILE A 126 9.31 8.05 8.10
C ILE A 126 9.39 8.15 6.57
N TYR A 127 9.96 7.16 5.88
CA TYR A 127 9.97 7.12 4.42
C TYR A 127 8.57 6.89 3.84
N GLY A 128 7.77 6.01 4.43
CA GLY A 128 6.40 5.83 3.98
C GLY A 128 5.54 7.07 4.19
N LEU A 129 5.75 7.80 5.30
CA LEU A 129 5.12 9.10 5.53
C LEU A 129 5.54 10.10 4.46
N LEU A 130 6.81 10.12 4.06
CA LEU A 130 7.28 10.95 2.94
C LEU A 130 6.49 10.65 1.66
N VAL A 131 6.39 9.38 1.27
CA VAL A 131 5.70 9.03 0.02
C VAL A 131 4.19 9.29 0.11
N LEU A 132 3.55 8.94 1.22
CA LEU A 132 2.12 9.15 1.42
C LEU A 132 1.79 10.65 1.50
N PHE A 133 2.54 11.43 2.26
CA PHE A 133 2.29 12.88 2.32
C PHE A 133 2.74 13.62 1.06
N LEU A 134 3.58 13.03 0.21
CA LEU A 134 3.88 13.60 -1.10
C LEU A 134 2.64 13.61 -1.99
N ILE A 135 1.92 12.48 -2.09
CA ILE A 135 0.65 12.44 -2.84
C ILE A 135 -0.41 13.31 -2.16
N LEU A 136 -0.55 13.23 -0.83
CA LEU A 136 -1.59 13.98 -0.12
C LEU A 136 -1.41 15.49 -0.22
N SER A 137 -0.16 15.99 -0.19
CA SER A 137 0.13 17.42 -0.26
C SER A 137 -0.07 17.96 -1.68
N LEU A 138 0.42 17.23 -2.70
CA LEU A 138 0.26 17.63 -4.11
C LEU A 138 -1.21 17.56 -4.58
N ASN A 139 -2.05 16.77 -3.91
CA ASN A 139 -3.49 16.65 -4.16
C ASN A 139 -4.35 17.22 -3.02
N SER A 140 -3.83 18.18 -2.26
CA SER A 140 -4.43 18.62 -0.98
C SER A 140 -5.89 19.06 -1.09
N LYS A 141 -6.31 19.70 -2.19
CA LYS A 141 -7.72 20.15 -2.36
C LYS A 141 -8.71 18.98 -2.28
N GLU A 142 -8.49 17.93 -3.07
CA GLU A 142 -9.34 16.74 -3.09
C GLU A 142 -9.23 15.95 -1.78
N VAL A 143 -8.00 15.82 -1.27
CA VAL A 143 -7.73 15.11 -0.01
C VAL A 143 -8.45 15.73 1.17
N ILE A 144 -8.44 17.06 1.30
CA ILE A 144 -9.14 17.76 2.40
C ILE A 144 -10.65 17.47 2.33
N LEU A 145 -11.24 17.47 1.15
CA LEU A 145 -12.67 17.15 0.96
C LEU A 145 -12.98 15.70 1.32
N ILE A 146 -12.12 14.76 0.91
CA ILE A 146 -12.27 13.34 1.27
C ILE A 146 -12.15 13.15 2.79
N VAL A 147 -11.15 13.76 3.43
CA VAL A 147 -10.96 13.67 4.88
C VAL A 147 -12.14 14.30 5.63
N GLN A 148 -12.65 15.44 5.16
CA GLN A 148 -13.83 16.07 5.75
C GLN A 148 -15.07 15.20 5.60
N ASP A 149 -15.30 14.58 4.44
CA ASP A 149 -16.43 13.68 4.24
C ASP A 149 -16.29 12.40 5.10
N MET A 150 -15.08 11.86 5.25
CA MET A 150 -14.81 10.69 6.10
C MET A 150 -14.95 10.98 7.60
N THR A 151 -14.45 12.12 8.06
CA THR A 151 -14.23 12.39 9.49
C THR A 151 -15.10 13.49 10.09
N GLY A 152 -15.72 14.33 9.25
CA GLY A 152 -16.38 15.57 9.66
C GLY A 152 -15.42 16.71 10.00
N LEU A 153 -14.10 16.49 9.94
CA LEU A 153 -13.08 17.48 10.30
C LEU A 153 -12.43 18.09 9.07
N LEU A 154 -12.30 19.42 9.08
CA LEU A 154 -11.53 20.14 8.08
C LEU A 154 -10.08 20.24 8.53
N ILE A 155 -9.15 19.67 7.77
CA ILE A 155 -7.72 19.77 8.04
C ILE A 155 -7.09 20.91 7.22
N ALA A 156 -6.11 21.59 7.81
CA ALA A 156 -5.37 22.65 7.13
C ALA A 156 -4.37 22.06 6.12
N SER A 157 -4.29 22.61 4.90
CA SER A 157 -3.29 22.21 3.90
C SER A 157 -1.84 22.32 4.42
N GLN A 158 -1.59 23.28 5.31
CA GLN A 158 -0.32 23.48 5.99
C GLN A 158 0.10 22.25 6.80
N PHE A 159 -0.85 21.55 7.43
CA PHE A 159 -0.55 20.33 8.16
C PHE A 159 0.06 19.26 7.25
N LEU A 160 -0.52 19.05 6.06
CA LEU A 160 -0.01 18.08 5.08
C LEU A 160 1.43 18.44 4.66
N ASN A 161 1.67 19.72 4.35
CA ASN A 161 2.99 20.20 3.94
C ASN A 161 4.04 20.12 5.06
N ILE A 162 3.66 20.39 6.31
CA ILE A 162 4.55 20.27 7.47
C ILE A 162 4.98 18.81 7.66
N VAL A 163 4.03 17.87 7.61
CA VAL A 163 4.34 16.44 7.74
C VAL A 163 5.20 15.96 6.57
N LEU A 164 4.92 16.40 5.33
CA LEU A 164 5.76 16.12 4.17
C LEU A 164 7.20 16.62 4.39
N PHE A 165 7.38 17.86 4.86
CA PHE A 165 8.71 18.43 5.10
C PHE A 165 9.48 17.69 6.20
N ILE A 166 8.83 17.41 7.34
CA ILE A 166 9.44 16.68 8.45
C ILE A 166 9.82 15.25 8.02
N SER A 167 8.94 14.57 7.30
CA SER A 167 9.21 13.21 6.82
C SER A 167 10.30 13.18 5.75
N ALA A 168 10.42 14.20 4.90
CA ALA A 168 11.54 14.35 3.97
C ALA A 168 12.88 14.49 4.70
N LEU A 169 12.97 15.44 5.65
CA LEU A 169 14.20 15.64 6.45
C LEU A 169 14.55 14.41 7.28
N GLY A 170 13.55 13.78 7.90
CA GLY A 170 13.73 12.56 8.68
C GLY A 170 14.22 11.39 7.81
N SER A 171 13.65 11.22 6.61
CA SER A 171 14.05 10.17 5.66
C SER A 171 15.49 10.34 5.22
N ILE A 172 15.89 11.57 4.87
CA ILE A 172 17.27 11.89 4.48
C ILE A 172 18.22 11.60 5.65
N SER A 173 17.90 12.09 6.84
CA SER A 173 18.75 11.94 8.03
C SER A 173 18.95 10.47 8.38
N LEU A 174 17.86 9.69 8.45
CA LEU A 174 17.92 8.26 8.75
C LEU A 174 18.63 7.47 7.64
N PHE A 175 18.42 7.82 6.36
CA PHE A 175 19.14 7.20 5.26
C PHE A 175 20.65 7.40 5.39
N VAL A 176 21.12 8.61 5.69
CA VAL A 176 22.56 8.90 5.89
C VAL A 176 23.12 8.10 7.06
N VAL A 177 22.40 7.99 8.17
CA VAL A 177 22.85 7.21 9.34
C VAL A 177 22.90 5.71 9.03
N LEU A 178 21.81 5.15 8.52
CA LEU A 178 21.69 3.70 8.26
C LEU A 178 22.58 3.23 7.11
N SER A 179 22.83 4.06 6.10
CA SER A 179 23.68 3.69 4.96
C SER A 179 25.15 3.50 5.32
N LYS A 180 25.61 4.00 6.49
CA LYS A 180 26.96 3.74 7.02
C LYS A 180 27.19 2.27 7.32
N THR A 181 26.16 1.57 7.81
CA THR A 181 26.23 0.16 8.21
C THR A 181 25.54 -0.78 7.22
N ASN A 182 24.79 -0.23 6.25
CA ASN A 182 24.04 -1.00 5.25
C ASN A 182 24.51 -0.68 3.82
N PRO A 183 25.48 -1.44 3.25
CA PRO A 183 26.00 -1.18 1.91
C PRO A 183 24.96 -1.26 0.79
N ARG A 184 23.96 -2.14 0.93
CA ARG A 184 22.83 -2.26 -0.03
C ARG A 184 21.91 -1.05 0.00
N LEU A 185 21.65 -0.50 1.19
CA LEU A 185 20.93 0.77 1.31
C LEU A 185 21.73 1.88 0.64
N LYS A 186 23.03 1.99 0.94
CA LYS A 186 23.93 3.00 0.36
C LYS A 186 23.94 2.95 -1.17
N SER A 187 24.08 1.78 -1.77
CA SER A 187 24.08 1.61 -3.23
C SER A 187 22.73 1.92 -3.88
N SER A 188 21.63 1.88 -3.10
CA SER A 188 20.30 2.21 -3.58
C SER A 188 19.99 3.71 -3.63
N LEU A 189 20.89 4.60 -3.17
CA LEU A 189 20.65 6.04 -3.11
C LEU A 189 20.15 6.61 -4.44
N PHE A 190 20.92 6.43 -5.52
CA PHE A 190 20.62 7.02 -6.82
C PHE A 190 19.27 6.51 -7.40
N PRO A 191 18.97 5.20 -7.43
CA PRO A 191 17.65 4.72 -7.80
C PRO A 191 16.51 5.33 -6.98
N ASN A 192 16.63 5.42 -5.65
CA ASN A 192 15.55 5.95 -4.82
C ASN A 192 15.31 7.45 -5.04
N VAL A 193 16.36 8.24 -5.36
CA VAL A 193 16.20 9.64 -5.75
C VAL A 193 15.40 9.74 -7.05
N ILE A 194 15.70 8.90 -8.04
CA ILE A 194 14.92 8.83 -9.29
C ILE A 194 13.47 8.46 -9.01
N TYR A 195 13.23 7.48 -8.13
CA TYR A 195 11.87 7.06 -7.77
C TYR A 195 11.08 8.18 -7.10
N LEU A 196 11.70 8.93 -6.18
CA LEU A 196 11.05 10.09 -5.56
C LEU A 196 10.75 11.21 -6.55
N ILE A 197 11.64 11.49 -7.50
CA ILE A 197 11.39 12.45 -8.58
C ILE A 197 10.22 11.98 -9.45
N LEU A 198 10.18 10.69 -9.78
CA LEU A 198 9.11 10.08 -10.55
C LEU A 198 7.76 10.15 -9.82
N PHE A 199 7.73 9.88 -8.51
CA PHE A 199 6.54 10.03 -7.68
C PHE A 199 6.07 11.47 -7.62
N MET A 200 6.99 12.41 -7.42
CA MET A 200 6.69 13.83 -7.40
C MET A 200 6.10 14.29 -8.73
N ALA A 201 6.70 13.89 -9.86
CA ALA A 201 6.20 14.20 -11.19
C ALA A 201 4.80 13.61 -11.42
N LEU A 202 4.61 12.33 -11.10
CA LEU A 202 3.31 11.65 -11.19
C LEU A 202 2.24 12.38 -10.37
N PHE A 203 2.49 12.61 -9.09
CA PHE A 203 1.49 13.19 -8.20
C PHE A 203 1.21 14.67 -8.46
N ALA A 204 2.16 15.40 -9.08
CA ALA A 204 1.98 16.80 -9.43
C ALA A 204 1.02 17.03 -10.61
N VAL A 205 0.89 16.04 -11.51
CA VAL A 205 0.02 16.13 -12.70
C VAL A 205 -1.25 15.29 -12.60
N SER A 206 -1.36 14.45 -11.56
CA SER A 206 -2.49 13.55 -11.35
C SER A 206 -3.56 14.14 -10.44
N ASN A 207 -4.81 13.70 -10.57
CA ASN A 207 -5.78 13.76 -9.48
C ASN A 207 -5.45 12.70 -8.40
N VAL A 208 -6.15 12.77 -7.25
CA VAL A 208 -5.83 11.91 -6.10
C VAL A 208 -5.98 10.42 -6.42
N VAL A 209 -6.98 10.05 -7.23
CA VAL A 209 -7.32 8.65 -7.53
C VAL A 209 -6.33 8.06 -8.52
N TRP A 210 -6.00 8.77 -9.58
CA TRP A 210 -5.02 8.35 -10.58
C TRP A 210 -3.62 8.23 -9.98
N GLY A 211 -3.19 9.24 -9.22
CA GLY A 211 -1.90 9.23 -8.53
C GLY A 211 -1.82 8.09 -7.52
N PHE A 212 -2.85 7.93 -6.69
CA PHE A 212 -2.87 6.89 -5.67
C PHE A 212 -2.87 5.51 -6.30
N ALA A 213 -3.75 5.25 -7.27
CA ALA A 213 -3.83 3.95 -7.94
C ALA A 213 -2.52 3.59 -8.66
N SER A 214 -1.91 4.55 -9.36
CA SER A 214 -0.64 4.33 -10.07
C SER A 214 0.48 3.95 -9.11
N TYR A 215 0.63 4.66 -7.99
CA TYR A 215 1.61 4.30 -6.96
C TYR A 215 1.26 2.97 -6.27
N PHE A 216 0.04 2.87 -5.76
CA PHE A 216 -0.42 1.71 -4.99
C PHE A 216 -0.30 0.42 -5.79
N VAL A 217 -0.72 0.41 -7.06
CA VAL A 217 -0.65 -0.79 -7.89
C VAL A 217 0.79 -1.09 -8.32
N LEU A 218 1.48 -0.11 -8.91
CA LEU A 218 2.78 -0.36 -9.57
C LEU A 218 3.92 -0.51 -8.57
N TRP A 219 3.95 0.32 -7.54
CA TRP A 219 5.08 0.42 -6.61
C TRP A 219 4.87 -0.34 -5.30
N HIS A 220 3.62 -0.71 -4.99
CA HIS A 220 3.31 -1.45 -3.77
C HIS A 220 2.74 -2.85 -4.06
N SER A 221 1.58 -2.95 -4.72
CA SER A 221 0.88 -4.22 -4.92
C SER A 221 1.64 -5.20 -5.81
N ILE A 222 2.19 -4.75 -6.94
CA ILE A 222 2.94 -5.62 -7.86
C ILE A 222 4.22 -6.18 -7.22
N PRO A 223 5.08 -5.36 -6.55
CA PRO A 223 6.20 -5.88 -5.76
C PRO A 223 5.76 -6.83 -4.64
N SER A 224 4.71 -6.49 -3.88
CA SER A 224 4.17 -7.35 -2.81
C SER A 224 3.69 -8.70 -3.36
N LEU A 225 2.94 -8.73 -4.47
CA LEU A 225 2.54 -9.96 -5.15
C LEU A 225 3.74 -10.81 -5.54
N LYS A 226 4.79 -10.19 -6.06
CA LYS A 226 6.01 -10.89 -6.45
C LYS A 226 6.66 -11.56 -5.24
N ASP A 227 6.78 -10.85 -4.12
CA ASP A 227 7.40 -11.37 -2.91
C ASP A 227 6.56 -12.49 -2.29
N GLN A 228 5.23 -12.34 -2.22
CA GLN A 228 4.32 -13.39 -1.75
C GLN A 228 4.37 -14.64 -2.64
N VAL A 229 4.38 -14.49 -3.96
CA VAL A 229 4.49 -15.64 -4.89
C VAL A 229 5.85 -16.31 -4.76
N ASN A 230 6.93 -15.55 -4.58
CA ASN A 230 8.26 -16.11 -4.32
C ASN A 230 8.30 -16.89 -3.01
N SER A 231 7.72 -16.35 -1.94
CA SER A 231 7.67 -16.99 -0.62
C SER A 231 6.86 -18.30 -0.66
N LEU A 232 5.69 -18.30 -1.34
CA LEU A 232 4.80 -19.47 -1.39
C LEU A 232 5.20 -20.52 -2.43
N TYR A 233 5.78 -20.12 -3.56
CA TYR A 233 6.02 -21.00 -4.73
C TYR A 233 7.45 -20.94 -5.27
N GLY A 234 8.37 -20.27 -4.59
CA GLY A 234 9.82 -20.22 -4.87
C GLY A 234 10.25 -19.23 -5.95
N THR A 235 9.49 -19.09 -7.04
CA THR A 235 9.83 -18.15 -8.14
C THR A 235 8.60 -17.47 -8.72
N PHE A 236 8.72 -16.18 -9.01
CA PHE A 236 7.71 -15.39 -9.69
C PHE A 236 7.73 -15.68 -11.20
N ASN A 237 6.70 -16.38 -11.66
CA ASN A 237 6.43 -16.66 -13.06
C ASN A 237 4.92 -16.80 -13.26
N PHE A 238 4.46 -16.78 -14.51
CA PHE A 238 3.02 -16.81 -14.82
C PHE A 238 2.29 -18.03 -14.24
N LYS A 239 2.92 -19.22 -14.26
CA LYS A 239 2.33 -20.45 -13.70
C LYS A 239 2.10 -20.33 -12.19
N ASN A 240 3.08 -19.81 -11.45
CA ASN A 240 2.99 -19.64 -10.00
C ASN A 240 2.07 -18.46 -9.63
N PHE A 241 2.08 -17.37 -10.39
CA PHE A 241 1.11 -16.30 -10.24
C PHE A 241 -0.33 -16.78 -10.45
N LEU A 242 -0.59 -17.63 -11.46
CA LEU A 242 -1.92 -18.18 -11.68
C LEU A 242 -2.36 -19.11 -10.54
N ARG A 243 -1.43 -19.87 -9.93
CA ARG A 243 -1.70 -20.67 -8.73
C ARG A 243 -2.08 -19.78 -7.54
N TYR A 244 -1.32 -18.70 -7.34
CA TYR A 244 -1.62 -17.68 -6.32
C TYR A 244 -3.01 -17.08 -6.56
N PHE A 245 -3.29 -16.60 -7.76
CA PHE A 245 -4.56 -15.97 -8.13
C PHE A 245 -5.75 -16.90 -7.86
N LYS A 246 -5.68 -18.17 -8.28
CA LYS A 246 -6.75 -19.15 -8.05
C LYS A 246 -7.03 -19.37 -6.55
N LYS A 247 -6.03 -19.26 -5.69
CA LYS A 247 -6.18 -19.36 -4.24
C LYS A 247 -6.73 -18.08 -3.61
N ALA A 248 -6.29 -16.92 -4.10
CA ALA A 248 -6.73 -15.61 -3.64
C ALA A 248 -8.16 -15.25 -4.10
N PHE A 249 -8.62 -15.81 -5.23
CA PHE A 249 -9.85 -15.41 -5.92
C PHE A 249 -11.12 -15.41 -5.03
N PRO A 250 -11.39 -16.42 -4.19
CA PRO A 250 -12.58 -16.40 -3.33
C PRO A 250 -12.57 -15.24 -2.33
N TYR A 251 -11.42 -14.94 -1.74
CA TYR A 251 -11.25 -13.84 -0.78
C TYR A 251 -11.29 -12.47 -1.46
N TRP A 252 -10.72 -12.40 -2.67
CA TRP A 252 -10.83 -11.24 -3.53
C TRP A 252 -12.29 -10.94 -3.86
N LEU A 253 -13.05 -11.95 -4.30
CA LEU A 253 -14.47 -11.82 -4.62
C LEU A 253 -15.28 -11.39 -3.38
N ALA A 254 -14.99 -11.97 -2.21
CA ALA A 254 -15.61 -11.55 -0.96
C ALA A 254 -15.33 -10.08 -0.61
N SER A 255 -14.12 -9.59 -0.89
CA SER A 255 -13.76 -8.18 -0.70
C SER A 255 -14.50 -7.27 -1.67
N ILE A 256 -14.66 -7.67 -2.94
CA ILE A 256 -15.48 -6.92 -3.92
C ILE A 256 -16.94 -6.86 -3.47
N ILE A 257 -17.52 -7.98 -3.04
CA ILE A 257 -18.89 -8.02 -2.51
C ILE A 257 -19.02 -7.12 -1.27
N GLY A 258 -18.05 -7.18 -0.35
CA GLY A 258 -18.01 -6.32 0.83
C GLY A 258 -18.00 -4.83 0.48
N MET A 259 -17.19 -4.44 -0.50
CA MET A 259 -17.19 -3.07 -1.01
C MET A 259 -18.54 -2.67 -1.60
N LEU A 260 -19.16 -3.53 -2.41
CA LEU A 260 -20.50 -3.26 -2.97
C LEU A 260 -21.56 -3.07 -1.88
N ILE A 261 -21.50 -3.86 -0.80
CA ILE A 261 -22.38 -3.73 0.37
C ILE A 261 -22.15 -2.38 1.06
N VAL A 262 -20.89 -2.01 1.32
CA VAL A 262 -20.55 -0.72 1.95
C VAL A 262 -21.06 0.45 1.10
N VAL A 263 -20.84 0.42 -0.21
CA VAL A 263 -21.36 1.44 -1.12
C VAL A 263 -22.89 1.49 -1.07
N TRP A 264 -23.56 0.33 -1.15
CA TRP A 264 -25.03 0.28 -1.11
C TRP A 264 -25.60 0.85 0.20
N LEU A 265 -24.96 0.59 1.34
CA LEU A 265 -25.40 1.07 2.66
C LEU A 265 -25.20 2.58 2.86
N PHE A 266 -24.12 3.15 2.31
CA PHE A 266 -23.69 4.51 2.66
C PHE A 266 -23.71 5.51 1.50
N LYS A 267 -24.06 5.11 0.27
CA LYS A 267 -24.07 5.96 -0.94
C LYS A 267 -24.87 7.27 -0.80
N ASP A 268 -25.90 7.29 0.04
CA ASP A 268 -26.77 8.47 0.20
C ASP A 268 -26.21 9.45 1.24
N SER A 269 -25.16 9.05 1.98
CA SER A 269 -24.60 9.79 3.11
C SER A 269 -23.13 10.18 2.95
N LYS A 270 -22.39 9.49 2.06
CA LYS A 270 -20.95 9.64 1.86
C LYS A 270 -20.60 9.57 0.38
N ASN A 271 -19.55 10.28 -0.01
CA ASN A 271 -19.01 10.18 -1.36
C ASN A 271 -18.39 8.79 -1.60
N PHE A 272 -18.50 8.28 -2.82
CA PHE A 272 -17.89 7.00 -3.22
C PHE A 272 -16.39 6.93 -2.93
N LEU A 273 -15.63 8.02 -3.15
CA LEU A 273 -14.18 8.02 -2.89
C LEU A 273 -13.85 7.89 -1.41
N SER A 274 -14.62 8.54 -0.54
CA SER A 274 -14.50 8.40 0.91
C SER A 274 -14.77 6.97 1.35
N LEU A 275 -15.81 6.33 0.79
CA LEU A 275 -16.12 4.93 1.04
C LEU A 275 -15.03 3.99 0.53
N LEU A 276 -14.48 4.27 -0.65
CA LEU A 276 -13.38 3.51 -1.24
C LEU A 276 -12.13 3.57 -0.37
N PHE A 277 -11.69 4.76 0.03
CA PHE A 277 -10.50 4.91 0.87
C PHE A 277 -10.71 4.36 2.28
N ALA A 278 -11.90 4.52 2.88
CA ALA A 278 -12.25 3.88 4.15
C ALA A 278 -12.21 2.35 4.05
N PHE A 279 -12.73 1.79 2.95
CA PHE A 279 -12.74 0.34 2.73
C PHE A 279 -11.33 -0.21 2.54
N ILE A 280 -10.51 0.42 1.69
CA ILE A 280 -9.10 0.08 1.51
C ILE A 280 -8.38 0.14 2.86
N ALA A 281 -8.63 1.18 3.66
CA ALA A 281 -8.06 1.31 4.99
C ALA A 281 -8.43 0.12 5.88
N ALA A 282 -9.71 -0.25 5.96
CA ALA A 282 -10.17 -1.35 6.78
C ALA A 282 -9.54 -2.71 6.42
N ILE A 283 -9.38 -3.00 5.12
CA ILE A 283 -8.74 -4.26 4.67
C ILE A 283 -7.21 -4.23 4.76
N THR A 284 -6.59 -3.05 4.83
CA THR A 284 -5.13 -2.92 4.96
C THR A 284 -4.62 -3.41 6.31
N PHE A 285 -5.37 -3.22 7.39
CA PHE A 285 -4.94 -3.62 8.73
C PHE A 285 -4.57 -5.10 8.86
N PRO A 286 -5.47 -6.06 8.56
CA PRO A 286 -5.11 -7.47 8.63
C PRO A 286 -3.95 -7.81 7.68
N HIS A 287 -3.85 -7.16 6.53
CA HIS A 287 -2.78 -7.35 5.56
C HIS A 287 -1.39 -7.01 6.10
N VAL A 288 -1.22 -5.84 6.73
CA VAL A 288 0.09 -5.43 7.25
C VAL A 288 0.61 -6.41 8.31
N PHE A 289 -0.27 -6.94 9.17
CA PHE A 289 0.13 -7.94 10.17
C PHE A 289 0.66 -9.23 9.53
N ILE A 290 0.14 -9.60 8.36
CA ILE A 290 0.48 -10.83 7.66
C ILE A 290 1.76 -10.67 6.88
N MET A 291 1.92 -9.55 6.19
CA MET A 291 3.14 -9.22 5.47
C MET A 291 4.34 -9.12 6.41
N ARG A 292 4.16 -8.55 7.61
CA ARG A 292 5.22 -8.54 8.62
C ARG A 292 5.71 -9.94 9.00
N LYS A 293 4.78 -10.90 9.17
CA LYS A 293 5.16 -12.31 9.46
C LYS A 293 5.89 -12.97 8.29
N LEU A 294 5.57 -12.58 7.05
CA LEU A 294 6.27 -13.06 5.87
C LEU A 294 7.71 -12.51 5.86
N PHE A 295 7.87 -11.22 6.10
CA PHE A 295 9.16 -10.54 6.16
C PHE A 295 10.05 -10.97 7.32
N ASP A 296 9.48 -11.34 8.47
CA ASP A 296 10.25 -11.85 9.61
C ASP A 296 10.82 -13.26 9.38
N LYS A 297 10.39 -13.98 8.33
CA LYS A 297 10.88 -15.33 7.98
C LYS A 297 12.03 -15.36 6.96
N ASP A 298 12.17 -14.30 6.17
CA ASP A 298 13.16 -14.19 5.09
C ASP A 298 14.52 -13.66 5.61
#